data_AF-A0A662EQX0-F1
#
_entry.id   AF-A0A662EQX0-F1
#
_cell.length_a   1.000
_cell.length_b   1.000
_cell.length_c   1.000
_cell.angle_alpha   90.00
_cell.angle_beta   90.00
_cell.angle_gamma   90.00
#
_symmetry.space_group_name_H-M   'P 1'
#
loop_
_entity.id
_entity.type
_entity.pdbx_description
1 polymer ?
#
loop_
_entity_poly.entity_id
_entity_poly.type
_entity_poly.pdbx_seq_one_letter_code
_entity_poly.pdbx_strand_id
1 'polypeptide(L)'
;QYPDGHEYKAIVIGSPNGGVAHLAALLHAPFLTASFLLAVRHPTIDPEDIDAYYAAGERLAAEILAGSKRTSFEVINHYDPLHDRALIKYVNFLRVKLLELPQAYQDFILQNLAPDGKIVLIDCSYQWPQYIVGERSYLQVGGLGAIPAGEYLNRFVLDLPVEERRESEWGCPPEFACAVKDFAKRHGIDVIEVSYDHPQGYSLLSYRAYLAAGAHKQEIMFDCFNYQNPLTNIQTGIPALWLPFNTEDSLAFARSFLSGKRFERIYLALLPSFAGSPDTASIGEWEKLLSPHGDLTIIDVDPHTFPADPLAPFRFVDGMKRLREERHRSTSIELSLATLAALLHPNQPPAPSAPRP
;
A
#
# COMPACT_ATOMS: atom_id res chain seq x y z
N GLN A 1 -14.69 4.18 10.42
CA GLN A 1 -16.03 4.53 9.89
C GLN A 1 -15.94 5.94 9.33
N TYR A 2 -16.41 6.14 8.10
CA TYR A 2 -16.52 7.48 7.53
C TYR A 2 -17.74 8.19 8.13
N PRO A 3 -17.70 9.51 8.37
CA PRO A 3 -18.86 10.23 8.88
C PRO A 3 -20.04 10.15 7.90
N ASP A 4 -21.24 9.85 8.41
CA ASP A 4 -22.45 9.85 7.61
C ASP A 4 -22.77 11.26 7.09
N GLY A 5 -23.32 11.35 5.87
CA GLY A 5 -23.81 12.60 5.29
C GLY A 5 -22.73 13.55 4.76
N HIS A 6 -21.50 13.07 4.58
CA HIS A 6 -20.44 13.82 3.90
C HIS A 6 -20.44 13.52 2.40
N GLU A 7 -20.54 14.57 1.57
CA GLU A 7 -20.35 14.47 0.13
C GLU A 7 -18.86 14.57 -0.23
N TYR A 8 -18.29 13.48 -0.74
CA TYR A 8 -16.88 13.42 -1.15
C TYR A 8 -16.72 13.77 -2.62
N LYS A 9 -15.77 14.65 -2.92
CA LYS A 9 -15.42 14.95 -4.32
C LYS A 9 -14.70 13.78 -5.00
N ALA A 10 -14.07 12.92 -4.23
CA ALA A 10 -13.39 11.74 -4.71
C ALA A 10 -13.65 10.54 -3.80
N ILE A 11 -13.76 9.36 -4.39
CA ILE A 11 -13.64 8.09 -3.67
C ILE A 11 -12.49 7.31 -4.32
N VAL A 12 -11.48 6.99 -3.53
CA VAL A 12 -10.35 6.16 -3.98
C VAL A 12 -10.73 4.70 -3.81
N ILE A 13 -10.48 3.88 -4.83
CA ILE A 13 -10.86 2.47 -4.83
C ILE A 13 -9.80 1.62 -5.54
N GLY A 14 -9.49 0.41 -5.04
CA GLY A 14 -8.54 -0.50 -5.70
C GLY A 14 -7.43 -1.01 -4.79
N SER A 15 -6.23 -1.19 -5.36
CA SER A 15 -5.08 -1.78 -4.65
C SER A 15 -4.70 -1.05 -3.37
N PRO A 16 -4.63 -1.73 -2.21
CA PRO A 16 -4.12 -1.12 -0.98
C PRO A 16 -2.62 -0.87 -1.11
N ASN A 17 -2.14 0.37 -0.95
CA ASN A 17 -0.72 0.69 -0.78
C ASN A 17 -0.55 2.02 -0.04
N GLY A 18 0.62 2.26 0.56
CA GLY A 18 0.84 3.46 1.36
C GLY A 18 0.90 4.75 0.53
N GLY A 19 1.51 4.71 -0.64
CA GLY A 19 1.47 5.84 -1.59
C GLY A 19 0.03 6.29 -1.90
N VAL A 20 -0.89 5.33 -2.03
CA VAL A 20 -2.32 5.59 -2.23
C VAL A 20 -3.02 6.05 -0.95
N ALA A 21 -2.64 5.56 0.22
CA ALA A 21 -3.15 6.11 1.48
C ALA A 21 -2.78 7.60 1.64
N HIS A 22 -1.57 7.99 1.25
CA HIS A 22 -1.20 9.41 1.15
C HIS A 22 -2.01 10.18 0.11
N LEU A 23 -2.24 9.58 -1.06
CA LEU A 23 -3.04 10.21 -2.11
C LEU A 23 -4.51 10.41 -1.67
N ALA A 24 -5.12 9.40 -1.04
CA ALA A 24 -6.46 9.47 -0.49
C ALA A 24 -6.55 10.53 0.62
N ALA A 25 -5.54 10.60 1.49
CA ALA A 25 -5.44 11.63 2.51
C ALA A 25 -5.31 13.04 1.91
N LEU A 26 -4.57 13.23 0.82
CA LEU A 26 -4.49 14.51 0.12
C LEU A 26 -5.79 14.90 -0.57
N LEU A 27 -6.56 13.94 -1.09
CA LEU A 27 -7.85 14.17 -1.74
C LEU A 27 -9.01 14.33 -0.75
N HIS A 28 -8.75 14.17 0.55
CA HIS A 28 -9.78 14.06 1.60
C HIS A 28 -10.83 12.98 1.25
N ALA A 29 -10.36 11.86 0.67
CA ALA A 29 -11.20 10.85 0.06
C ALA A 29 -11.26 9.56 0.90
N PRO A 30 -12.42 8.89 0.95
CA PRO A 30 -12.51 7.52 1.40
C PRO A 30 -11.65 6.60 0.54
N PHE A 31 -11.10 5.55 1.14
CA PHE A 31 -10.33 4.53 0.45
C PHE A 31 -10.97 3.15 0.60
N LEU A 32 -11.52 2.64 -0.50
CA LEU A 32 -12.21 1.36 -0.59
C LEU A 32 -11.27 0.32 -1.23
N THR A 33 -10.69 -0.57 -0.44
CA THR A 33 -9.63 -1.48 -0.93
C THR A 33 -10.21 -2.70 -1.66
N ALA A 34 -9.49 -3.20 -2.66
CA ALA A 34 -9.81 -4.42 -3.39
C ALA A 34 -9.31 -5.70 -2.68
N SER A 35 -8.50 -5.57 -1.63
CA SER A 35 -7.85 -6.67 -0.92
C SER A 35 -7.97 -6.49 0.59
N PHE A 36 -8.15 -7.60 1.31
CA PHE A 36 -8.23 -7.67 2.76
C PHE A 36 -7.32 -8.77 3.29
N LEU A 37 -6.65 -8.50 4.41
CA LEU A 37 -5.83 -9.48 5.12
C LEU A 37 -6.62 -10.13 6.25
N LEU A 38 -6.64 -11.47 6.26
CA LEU A 38 -7.06 -12.28 7.39
C LEU A 38 -5.83 -12.97 7.97
N ALA A 39 -5.59 -12.79 9.27
CA ALA A 39 -4.56 -13.50 10.02
C ALA A 39 -5.24 -14.57 10.88
N VAL A 40 -5.07 -15.84 10.53
CA VAL A 40 -5.74 -16.95 11.21
C VAL A 40 -4.71 -17.79 11.95
N ARG A 41 -4.90 -17.93 13.26
CA ARG A 41 -3.99 -18.69 14.12
C ARG A 41 -4.05 -20.19 13.82
N HIS A 42 -2.89 -20.83 13.73
CA HIS A 42 -2.72 -22.28 13.70
C HIS A 42 -1.81 -22.75 14.84
N PRO A 43 -1.76 -24.05 15.16
CA PRO A 43 -0.70 -24.61 16.00
C PRO A 43 0.68 -24.24 15.44
N THR A 44 1.73 -24.14 16.26
CA THR A 44 3.06 -23.77 15.78
C THR A 44 3.50 -24.61 14.58
N ILE A 45 3.82 -23.96 13.46
CA ILE A 45 4.39 -24.57 12.26
C ILE A 45 5.83 -24.04 12.11
N ASP A 46 6.76 -24.89 11.70
CA ASP A 46 8.11 -24.43 11.34
C ASP A 46 8.00 -23.53 10.10
N PRO A 47 8.51 -22.28 10.12
CA PRO A 47 8.52 -21.42 8.93
C PRO A 47 9.19 -22.05 7.70
N GLU A 48 9.98 -23.13 7.82
CA GLU A 48 10.53 -23.87 6.68
C GLU A 48 9.61 -24.97 6.12
N ASP A 49 8.54 -25.33 6.84
CA ASP A 49 7.61 -26.41 6.49
C ASP A 49 6.45 -25.86 5.64
N ILE A 50 6.72 -25.67 4.34
CA ILE A 50 5.72 -25.20 3.38
C ILE A 50 4.52 -26.15 3.30
N ASP A 51 4.72 -27.47 3.38
CA ASP A 51 3.64 -28.45 3.28
C ASP A 51 2.61 -28.27 4.41
N ALA A 52 3.09 -28.12 5.66
CA ALA A 52 2.23 -27.86 6.79
C ALA A 52 1.52 -26.50 6.69
N TYR A 53 2.23 -25.45 6.26
CA TYR A 53 1.64 -24.12 6.10
C TYR A 53 0.57 -24.09 4.99
N TYR A 54 0.86 -24.75 3.87
CA TYR A 54 -0.03 -24.94 2.75
C TYR A 54 -1.29 -25.69 3.17
N ALA A 55 -1.16 -26.87 3.79
CA ALA A 55 -2.30 -27.67 4.21
C ALA A 55 -3.21 -26.93 5.21
N ALA A 56 -2.63 -26.13 6.10
CA ALA A 56 -3.39 -25.29 7.03
C ALA A 56 -4.19 -24.20 6.29
N GLY A 57 -3.54 -23.48 5.37
CA GLY A 57 -4.17 -22.41 4.61
C GLY A 57 -5.14 -22.87 3.54
N GLU A 58 -4.91 -24.02 2.88
CA GLU A 58 -5.83 -24.63 1.91
C GLU A 58 -7.19 -24.91 2.54
N ARG A 59 -7.20 -25.55 3.72
CA ARG A 59 -8.44 -25.81 4.46
C ARG A 59 -9.20 -24.52 4.77
N LEU A 60 -8.49 -23.48 5.23
CA LEU A 60 -9.09 -22.20 5.57
C LEU A 60 -9.63 -21.47 4.33
N ALA A 61 -8.89 -21.48 3.22
CA ALA A 61 -9.32 -20.90 1.96
C ALA A 61 -10.60 -21.60 1.45
N ALA A 62 -10.64 -22.93 1.52
CA ALA A 62 -11.83 -23.71 1.16
C ALA A 62 -13.05 -23.36 2.03
N GLU A 63 -12.88 -23.20 3.35
CA GLU A 63 -13.95 -22.77 4.25
C GLU A 63 -14.48 -21.37 3.92
N ILE A 64 -13.59 -20.41 3.65
CA ILE A 64 -13.97 -19.03 3.27
C ILE A 64 -14.75 -19.05 1.93
N LEU A 65 -14.25 -19.79 0.94
CA LEU A 65 -14.89 -19.90 -0.37
C LEU A 65 -16.24 -20.62 -0.30
N ALA A 66 -16.37 -21.67 0.51
CA ALA A 66 -17.64 -22.39 0.73
C ALA A 66 -18.72 -21.51 1.39
N GLY A 67 -18.30 -20.55 2.23
CA GLY A 67 -19.20 -19.56 2.83
C GLY A 67 -19.81 -18.57 1.82
N SER A 68 -19.24 -18.47 0.61
CA SER A 68 -19.72 -17.57 -0.43
C SER A 68 -20.37 -18.33 -1.59
N LYS A 69 -21.67 -18.10 -1.81
CA LYS A 69 -22.38 -18.59 -3.00
C LYS A 69 -22.09 -17.77 -4.27
N ARG A 70 -21.20 -16.77 -4.22
CA ARG A 70 -20.90 -15.84 -5.32
C ARG A 70 -19.42 -15.86 -5.68
N THR A 71 -19.13 -15.60 -6.95
CA THR A 71 -17.79 -15.46 -7.57
C THR A 71 -17.09 -14.14 -7.23
N SER A 72 -17.52 -13.45 -6.18
CA SER A 72 -17.17 -12.06 -5.93
C SER A 72 -15.76 -11.82 -5.39
N PHE A 73 -15.02 -12.89 -5.05
CA PHE A 73 -13.66 -12.81 -4.54
C PHE A 73 -12.85 -14.09 -4.79
N GLU A 74 -11.53 -13.96 -4.70
CA GLU A 74 -10.53 -15.03 -4.60
C GLU A 74 -9.81 -15.00 -3.25
N VAL A 75 -9.17 -16.11 -2.90
CA VAL A 75 -8.36 -16.24 -1.69
C VAL A 75 -6.94 -16.65 -2.08
N ILE A 76 -5.95 -15.92 -1.58
CA ILE A 76 -4.54 -16.24 -1.75
C ILE A 76 -3.96 -16.52 -0.36
N ASN A 77 -3.49 -17.74 -0.14
CA ASN A 77 -2.65 -18.06 1.02
C ASN A 77 -1.27 -17.44 0.76
N HIS A 78 -0.87 -16.48 1.59
CA HIS A 78 0.39 -15.76 1.44
C HIS A 78 1.39 -16.32 2.43
N TYR A 79 2.43 -16.97 1.93
CA TYR A 79 3.49 -17.58 2.70
C TYR A 79 4.81 -16.87 2.42
N ASP A 80 5.24 -15.99 3.32
CA ASP A 80 6.56 -15.38 3.26
C ASP A 80 7.47 -15.88 4.41
N PRO A 81 8.30 -16.90 4.16
CA PRO A 81 9.17 -17.50 5.17
C PRO A 81 10.40 -16.67 5.54
N LEU A 82 10.61 -15.53 4.87
CA LEU A 82 11.75 -14.65 5.09
C LEU A 82 11.32 -13.34 5.76
N HIS A 83 10.36 -12.61 5.18
CA HIS A 83 9.91 -11.33 5.71
C HIS A 83 8.91 -11.48 6.85
N ASP A 84 8.04 -12.50 6.80
CA ASP A 84 7.01 -12.76 7.81
C ASP A 84 7.37 -13.92 8.74
N ARG A 85 8.64 -14.36 8.74
CA ARG A 85 9.11 -15.56 9.45
C ARG A 85 8.63 -15.67 10.90
N ALA A 86 8.69 -14.56 11.64
CA ALA A 86 8.29 -14.51 13.04
C ALA A 86 6.78 -14.70 13.25
N LEU A 87 5.98 -14.35 12.24
CA LEU A 87 4.52 -14.39 12.27
C LEU A 87 3.98 -15.70 11.71
N ILE A 88 4.47 -16.15 10.54
CA ILE A 88 3.95 -17.36 9.88
C ILE A 88 4.15 -18.64 10.69
N LYS A 89 5.02 -18.60 11.69
CA LYS A 89 5.15 -19.64 12.71
C LYS A 89 3.83 -19.91 13.46
N TYR A 90 2.97 -18.90 13.58
CA TYR A 90 1.76 -18.94 14.39
C TYR A 90 0.47 -18.61 13.64
N VAL A 91 0.56 -17.99 12.46
CA VAL A 91 -0.61 -17.56 11.68
C VAL A 91 -0.47 -17.84 10.18
N ASN A 92 -1.58 -18.21 9.54
CA ASN A 92 -1.73 -18.15 8.09
C ASN A 92 -2.20 -16.75 7.71
N PHE A 93 -1.56 -16.15 6.71
CA PHE A 93 -2.05 -14.92 6.09
C PHE A 93 -2.86 -15.27 4.85
N LEU A 94 -4.15 -14.97 4.88
CA LEU A 94 -5.02 -15.12 3.72
C LEU A 94 -5.39 -13.74 3.19
N ARG A 95 -5.06 -13.50 1.92
CA ARG A 95 -5.48 -12.30 1.20
C ARG A 95 -6.78 -12.63 0.48
N VAL A 96 -7.86 -11.96 0.88
CA VAL A 96 -9.16 -12.04 0.20
C VAL A 96 -9.24 -10.87 -0.76
N LYS A 97 -9.24 -11.17 -2.06
CA LYS A 97 -9.24 -10.15 -3.12
C LYS A 97 -10.57 -10.15 -3.84
N LEU A 98 -11.22 -9.00 -3.86
CA LEU A 98 -12.49 -8.81 -4.55
C LEU A 98 -12.28 -8.94 -6.06
N LEU A 99 -13.16 -9.67 -6.73
CA LEU A 99 -13.22 -9.80 -8.20
C LEU A 99 -14.36 -8.97 -8.79
N GLU A 100 -15.35 -8.61 -7.96
CA GLU A 100 -16.51 -7.81 -8.32
C GLU A 100 -16.62 -6.61 -7.37
N LEU A 101 -17.33 -5.55 -7.78
CA LEU A 101 -17.63 -4.41 -6.91
C LEU A 101 -18.77 -4.77 -5.94
N PRO A 102 -18.51 -4.92 -4.61
CA PRO A 102 -19.53 -5.38 -3.68
C PRO A 102 -20.69 -4.37 -3.55
N GLN A 103 -21.88 -4.87 -3.23
CA GLN A 103 -23.06 -4.00 -3.06
C GLN A 103 -22.81 -2.89 -2.02
N ALA A 104 -22.12 -3.20 -0.91
CA ALA A 104 -21.79 -2.21 0.10
C ALA A 104 -20.92 -1.06 -0.45
N TYR A 105 -20.03 -1.33 -1.42
CA TYR A 105 -19.25 -0.29 -2.07
C TYR A 105 -20.09 0.51 -3.06
N GLN A 106 -20.96 -0.15 -3.82
CA GLN A 106 -21.91 0.53 -4.72
C GLN A 106 -22.81 1.48 -3.94
N ASP A 107 -23.41 1.01 -2.85
CA ASP A 107 -24.28 1.80 -1.98
C ASP A 107 -23.52 2.98 -1.38
N PHE A 108 -22.30 2.75 -0.87
CA PHE A 108 -21.46 3.82 -0.32
C PHE A 108 -21.14 4.88 -1.37
N ILE A 109 -20.77 4.48 -2.58
CA ILE A 109 -20.44 5.41 -3.67
C ILE A 109 -21.67 6.25 -4.04
N LEU A 110 -22.83 5.62 -4.25
CA LEU A 110 -24.04 6.33 -4.66
C LEU A 110 -24.58 7.27 -3.57
N GLN A 111 -24.35 6.94 -2.30
CA GLN A 111 -24.81 7.75 -1.17
C GLN A 111 -23.87 8.91 -0.82
N ASN A 112 -22.56 8.75 -1.06
CA ASN A 112 -21.56 9.67 -0.50
C ASN A 112 -20.70 10.37 -1.56
N LEU A 113 -20.76 9.98 -2.83
CA LEU A 113 -20.07 10.71 -3.89
C LEU A 113 -20.84 12.00 -4.21
N ALA A 114 -20.17 13.14 -4.09
CA ALA A 114 -20.74 14.44 -4.40
C ALA A 114 -21.21 14.51 -5.88
N PRO A 115 -22.14 15.43 -6.22
CA PRO A 115 -22.34 15.82 -7.62
C PRO A 115 -21.01 16.23 -8.26
N ASP A 116 -20.77 15.74 -9.48
CA ASP A 116 -19.53 15.86 -10.25
C ASP A 116 -18.28 15.23 -9.60
N GLY A 117 -18.47 14.47 -8.51
CA GLY A 117 -17.42 13.69 -7.88
C GLY A 117 -16.93 12.57 -8.80
N LYS A 118 -15.70 12.11 -8.54
CA LYS A 118 -15.03 11.10 -9.37
C LYS A 118 -14.59 9.89 -8.57
N ILE A 119 -14.58 8.74 -9.21
CA ILE A 119 -13.89 7.56 -8.70
C ILE A 119 -12.42 7.67 -9.10
N VAL A 120 -11.51 7.50 -8.14
CA VAL A 120 -10.07 7.36 -8.41
C VAL A 120 -9.73 5.88 -8.29
N LEU A 121 -9.64 5.20 -9.43
CA LEU A 121 -9.35 3.77 -9.50
C LEU A 121 -7.84 3.54 -9.46
N ILE A 122 -7.39 2.73 -8.51
CA ILE A 122 -6.02 2.32 -8.32
C ILE A 122 -5.85 0.91 -8.93
N ASP A 123 -5.21 0.83 -10.08
CA ASP A 123 -4.95 -0.42 -10.80
C ASP A 123 -3.45 -0.74 -10.79
N CYS A 124 -2.98 -1.32 -9.68
CA CYS A 124 -1.59 -1.78 -9.58
C CYS A 124 -1.43 -3.10 -10.31
N SER A 125 -0.62 -3.10 -11.37
CA SER A 125 -0.42 -4.27 -12.21
C SER A 125 0.74 -5.15 -11.78
N TYR A 126 1.27 -4.97 -10.55
CA TYR A 126 2.38 -5.77 -10.02
C TYR A 126 2.04 -7.26 -10.00
N GLN A 127 2.98 -8.08 -10.47
CA GLN A 127 2.80 -9.51 -10.68
C GLN A 127 3.72 -10.33 -9.79
N TRP A 128 3.29 -11.55 -9.48
CA TRP A 128 4.06 -12.55 -8.77
C TRP A 128 3.58 -13.96 -9.15
N PRO A 129 4.47 -14.95 -9.24
CA PRO A 129 4.09 -16.33 -9.52
C PRO A 129 3.35 -16.96 -8.33
N GLN A 130 2.24 -17.64 -8.59
CA GLN A 130 1.42 -18.27 -7.56
C GLN A 130 1.09 -19.71 -7.96
N TYR A 131 1.10 -20.61 -6.96
CA TYR A 131 0.59 -21.97 -7.15
C TYR A 131 -0.94 -21.93 -7.26
N ILE A 132 -1.47 -22.64 -8.25
CA ILE A 132 -2.91 -22.84 -8.41
C ILE A 132 -3.33 -23.98 -7.49
N VAL A 133 -4.07 -23.64 -6.43
CA VAL A 133 -4.55 -24.60 -5.42
C VAL A 133 -5.93 -25.13 -5.83
N GLY A 134 -6.79 -24.26 -6.33
CA GLY A 134 -8.13 -24.62 -6.78
C GLY A 134 -8.85 -23.44 -7.44
N GLU A 135 -10.15 -23.59 -7.68
CA GLU A 135 -10.95 -22.50 -8.25
C GLU A 135 -10.97 -21.29 -7.31
N ARG A 136 -10.39 -20.16 -7.76
CA ARG A 136 -10.27 -18.91 -6.97
C ARG A 136 -9.46 -19.06 -5.67
N SER A 137 -8.62 -20.10 -5.58
CA SER A 137 -7.75 -20.37 -4.45
C SER A 137 -6.31 -20.54 -4.93
N TYR A 138 -5.41 -19.74 -4.38
CA TYR A 138 -4.00 -19.72 -4.78
C TYR A 138 -3.08 -19.70 -3.55
N LEU A 139 -1.82 -20.06 -3.75
CA LEU A 139 -0.76 -19.88 -2.76
C LEU A 139 0.36 -19.03 -3.38
N GLN A 140 0.69 -17.93 -2.72
CA GLN A 140 1.85 -17.12 -3.03
C GLN A 140 2.99 -17.46 -2.07
N VAL A 141 4.19 -17.72 -2.61
CA VAL A 141 5.41 -17.92 -1.83
C VAL A 141 6.31 -16.70 -2.00
N GLY A 142 6.65 -16.05 -0.88
CA GLY A 142 7.38 -14.79 -0.84
C GLY A 142 6.54 -13.57 -1.20
N GLY A 143 7.15 -12.40 -1.07
CA GLY A 143 6.57 -11.12 -1.39
C GLY A 143 7.62 -10.14 -1.93
N LEU A 144 7.15 -8.93 -2.22
CA LEU A 144 7.99 -7.84 -2.73
C LEU A 144 9.16 -7.56 -1.76
N GLY A 145 10.37 -7.60 -2.31
CA GLY A 145 11.63 -7.35 -1.61
C GLY A 145 12.80 -7.44 -2.58
N ALA A 146 14.04 -7.55 -2.08
CA ALA A 146 15.20 -7.69 -2.94
C ALA A 146 15.43 -9.14 -3.41
N ILE A 147 14.74 -10.10 -2.79
CA ILE A 147 14.81 -11.52 -3.13
C ILE A 147 13.83 -11.81 -4.28
N PRO A 148 14.31 -12.33 -5.43
CA PRO A 148 13.46 -12.62 -6.57
C PRO A 148 12.56 -13.85 -6.31
N ALA A 149 11.35 -13.85 -6.89
CA ALA A 149 10.37 -14.94 -6.74
C ALA A 149 10.93 -16.34 -7.06
N GLY A 150 11.83 -16.44 -8.04
CA GLY A 150 12.47 -17.71 -8.41
C GLY A 150 13.30 -18.33 -7.27
N GLU A 151 13.91 -17.53 -6.40
CA GLU A 151 14.63 -18.06 -5.23
C GLU A 151 13.69 -18.69 -4.22
N TYR A 152 12.52 -18.07 -3.99
CA TYR A 152 11.47 -18.64 -3.15
C TYR A 152 10.96 -19.97 -3.71
N LEU A 153 10.59 -20.01 -4.99
CA LEU A 153 10.03 -21.21 -5.62
C LEU A 153 11.04 -22.35 -5.77
N ASN A 154 12.35 -22.05 -5.83
CA ASN A 154 13.39 -23.08 -5.82
C ASN A 154 13.60 -23.70 -4.43
N ARG A 155 13.31 -22.95 -3.36
CA ARG A 155 13.51 -23.38 -1.98
C ARG A 155 12.26 -24.02 -1.37
N PHE A 156 11.09 -23.47 -1.67
CA PHE A 156 9.80 -23.89 -1.12
C PHE A 156 8.92 -24.41 -2.26
N VAL A 157 9.17 -25.67 -2.62
CA VAL A 157 8.59 -26.33 -3.79
C VAL A 157 7.32 -27.09 -3.38
N LEU A 158 6.26 -26.93 -4.17
CA LEU A 158 5.08 -27.80 -4.13
C LEU A 158 4.86 -28.42 -5.52
N ASP A 159 4.30 -29.64 -5.55
CA ASP A 159 3.89 -30.30 -6.79
C ASP A 159 2.52 -29.77 -7.26
N LEU A 160 2.49 -28.48 -7.61
CA LEU A 160 1.32 -27.77 -8.09
C LEU A 160 1.70 -26.89 -9.30
N PRO A 161 0.77 -26.66 -10.24
CA PRO A 161 1.03 -25.75 -11.34
C PRO A 161 1.17 -24.30 -10.84
N VAL A 162 2.08 -23.56 -11.47
CA VAL A 162 2.36 -22.14 -11.16
C VAL A 162 1.91 -21.28 -12.32
N GLU A 163 1.30 -20.13 -12.02
CA GLU A 163 0.97 -19.10 -13.00
C GLU A 163 1.34 -17.69 -12.50
N GLU A 164 1.64 -16.79 -13.42
CA GLU A 164 1.83 -15.37 -13.12
C GLU A 164 0.47 -14.71 -12.86
N ARG A 165 0.30 -14.11 -11.67
CA ARG A 165 -0.92 -13.41 -11.27
C ARG A 165 -0.59 -12.06 -10.68
N ARG A 166 -1.64 -11.27 -10.42
CA ARG A 166 -1.55 -10.07 -9.58
C ARG A 166 -1.07 -10.45 -8.19
N GLU A 167 0.01 -9.81 -7.76
CA GLU A 167 0.60 -10.06 -6.45
C GLU A 167 -0.45 -9.85 -5.34
N SER A 168 -0.35 -10.69 -4.30
CA SER A 168 -1.35 -10.84 -3.25
C SER A 168 -1.62 -9.59 -2.41
N GLU A 169 -0.59 -8.78 -2.12
CA GLU A 169 -0.70 -7.59 -1.28
C GLU A 169 -1.10 -6.36 -2.10
N TRP A 170 -0.40 -6.13 -3.21
CA TRP A 170 -0.41 -4.87 -3.93
C TRP A 170 -1.19 -4.93 -5.23
N GLY A 171 -1.30 -6.09 -5.88
CA GLY A 171 -1.88 -6.19 -7.22
C GLY A 171 -3.41 -6.01 -7.23
N CYS A 172 -3.95 -5.29 -8.20
CA CYS A 172 -5.41 -5.14 -8.38
C CYS A 172 -5.93 -6.26 -9.30
N PRO A 173 -6.92 -7.08 -8.89
CA PRO A 173 -7.55 -8.02 -9.80
C PRO A 173 -8.14 -7.31 -11.03
N PRO A 174 -7.82 -7.73 -12.27
CA PRO A 174 -8.35 -7.10 -13.48
C PRO A 174 -9.88 -7.08 -13.53
N GLU A 175 -10.51 -8.13 -13.02
CA GLU A 175 -11.97 -8.28 -12.92
C GLU A 175 -12.58 -7.17 -12.04
N PHE A 176 -11.93 -6.86 -10.91
CA PHE A 176 -12.38 -5.79 -10.02
C PHE A 176 -12.25 -4.42 -10.67
N ALA A 177 -11.11 -4.14 -11.31
CA ALA A 177 -10.92 -2.90 -12.05
C ALA A 177 -11.99 -2.73 -13.15
N CYS A 178 -12.31 -3.81 -13.88
CA CYS A 178 -13.40 -3.81 -14.87
C CYS A 178 -14.76 -3.55 -14.21
N ALA A 179 -15.07 -4.24 -13.10
CA ALA A 179 -16.34 -4.08 -12.39
C ALA A 179 -16.54 -2.63 -11.89
N VAL A 180 -15.48 -1.97 -11.43
CA VAL A 180 -15.52 -0.54 -11.04
C VAL A 180 -15.81 0.34 -12.24
N LYS A 181 -15.10 0.15 -13.36
CA LYS A 181 -15.29 0.94 -14.60
C LYS A 181 -16.71 0.77 -15.16
N ASP A 182 -17.23 -0.46 -15.18
CA ASP A 182 -18.57 -0.77 -15.65
C ASP A 182 -19.65 -0.19 -14.74
N PHE A 183 -19.46 -0.24 -13.42
CA PHE A 183 -20.33 0.43 -12.47
C PHE A 183 -20.34 1.95 -12.71
N ALA A 184 -19.17 2.57 -12.78
CA ALA A 184 -19.05 4.01 -13.00
C ALA A 184 -19.75 4.44 -14.30
N LYS A 185 -19.52 3.71 -15.39
CA LYS A 185 -20.17 3.95 -16.69
C LYS A 185 -21.70 3.84 -16.61
N ARG A 186 -22.23 2.82 -15.93
CA ARG A 186 -23.70 2.64 -15.76
C ARG A 186 -24.35 3.79 -15.00
N HIS A 187 -23.61 4.43 -14.10
CA HIS A 187 -24.11 5.51 -13.27
C HIS A 187 -23.66 6.91 -13.72
N GLY A 188 -22.97 7.02 -14.86
CA GLY A 188 -22.48 8.32 -15.37
C GLY A 188 -21.42 8.97 -14.47
N ILE A 189 -20.66 8.16 -13.72
CA ILE A 189 -19.59 8.62 -12.83
C ILE A 189 -18.27 8.58 -13.61
N ASP A 190 -17.52 9.68 -13.57
CA ASP A 190 -16.20 9.74 -14.17
C ASP A 190 -15.16 8.97 -13.34
N VAL A 191 -14.24 8.30 -14.03
CA VAL A 191 -13.12 7.57 -13.42
C VAL A 191 -11.79 8.23 -13.78
N ILE A 192 -10.98 8.54 -12.78
CA ILE A 192 -9.54 8.80 -12.94
C ILE A 192 -8.81 7.49 -12.63
N GLU A 193 -8.24 6.87 -13.65
CA GLU A 193 -7.45 5.66 -13.48
C GLU A 193 -5.98 6.01 -13.19
N VAL A 194 -5.47 5.51 -12.07
CA VAL A 194 -4.07 5.57 -11.68
C VAL A 194 -3.52 4.15 -11.81
N SER A 195 -2.72 3.91 -12.85
CA SER A 195 -2.14 2.60 -13.12
C SER A 195 -0.62 2.68 -13.15
N TYR A 196 0.00 1.81 -12.36
CA TYR A 196 1.44 1.55 -12.33
C TYR A 196 1.66 0.05 -12.17
N ASP A 197 2.77 -0.44 -12.73
CA ASP A 197 3.19 -1.83 -12.64
C ASP A 197 3.95 -2.18 -11.36
N HIS A 198 4.32 -1.18 -10.56
CA HIS A 198 5.05 -1.35 -9.32
C HIS A 198 4.52 -0.41 -8.22
N PRO A 199 4.44 -0.86 -6.95
CA PRO A 199 3.97 -0.03 -5.83
C PRO A 199 4.74 1.29 -5.67
N GLN A 200 6.03 1.30 -6.00
CA GLN A 200 6.89 2.50 -5.95
C GLN A 200 6.42 3.62 -6.91
N GLY A 201 5.72 3.29 -7.99
CA GLY A 201 5.12 4.29 -8.89
C GLY A 201 4.10 5.18 -8.15
N TYR A 202 3.33 4.58 -7.24
CA TYR A 202 2.38 5.29 -6.38
C TYR A 202 3.11 6.17 -5.36
N SER A 203 4.25 5.73 -4.81
CA SER A 203 5.10 6.57 -3.94
C SER A 203 5.61 7.83 -4.64
N LEU A 204 6.04 7.69 -5.90
CA LEU A 204 6.48 8.84 -6.69
C LEU A 204 5.32 9.77 -7.06
N LEU A 205 4.14 9.22 -7.33
CA LEU A 205 2.94 10.01 -7.55
C LEU A 205 2.52 10.78 -6.29
N SER A 206 2.48 10.12 -5.13
CA SER A 206 2.09 10.75 -3.86
C SER A 206 3.05 11.89 -3.48
N TYR A 207 4.36 11.68 -3.64
CA TYR A 207 5.35 12.74 -3.43
C TYR A 207 5.11 13.96 -4.34
N ARG A 208 4.91 13.73 -5.66
CA ARG A 208 4.59 14.81 -6.61
C ARG A 208 3.26 15.50 -6.28
N ALA A 209 2.27 14.73 -5.81
CA ALA A 209 0.97 15.26 -5.40
C ALA A 209 1.09 16.17 -4.18
N TYR A 210 1.89 15.80 -3.16
CA TYR A 210 2.20 16.69 -2.04
C TYR A 210 2.80 18.01 -2.53
N LEU A 211 3.82 17.95 -3.40
CA LEU A 211 4.46 19.16 -3.93
C LEU A 211 3.48 20.04 -4.71
N ALA A 212 2.62 19.43 -5.53
CA ALA A 212 1.61 20.13 -6.31
C ALA A 212 0.50 20.75 -5.43
N ALA A 213 0.24 20.16 -4.26
CA ALA A 213 -0.68 20.67 -3.25
C ALA A 213 -0.06 21.73 -2.33
N GLY A 214 1.22 22.09 -2.52
CA GLY A 214 1.90 23.15 -1.76
C GLY A 214 2.66 22.68 -0.52
N ALA A 215 3.08 21.42 -0.47
CA ALA A 215 3.93 20.90 0.60
C ALA A 215 5.31 21.56 0.68
N HIS A 216 5.96 21.40 1.82
CA HIS A 216 7.31 21.87 2.06
C HIS A 216 8.27 21.18 1.09
N LYS A 217 9.03 21.98 0.32
CA LYS A 217 9.99 21.46 -0.65
C LYS A 217 11.34 21.08 -0.05
N GLN A 218 11.63 21.59 1.14
CA GLN A 218 12.91 21.41 1.84
C GLN A 218 12.89 20.28 2.87
N GLU A 219 11.76 19.58 3.03
CA GLU A 219 11.64 18.48 3.97
C GLU A 219 11.03 17.27 3.28
N ILE A 220 11.31 16.09 3.79
CA ILE A 220 10.71 14.84 3.32
C ILE A 220 10.65 13.81 4.43
N MET A 221 9.60 13.00 4.42
CA MET A 221 9.48 11.80 5.24
C MET A 221 9.55 10.56 4.35
N PHE A 222 10.44 9.64 4.69
CA PHE A 222 10.41 8.27 4.22
C PHE A 222 9.66 7.46 5.27
N ASP A 223 8.49 6.95 4.91
CA ASP A 223 7.73 6.03 5.75
C ASP A 223 7.59 4.68 5.05
N CYS A 224 7.22 3.63 5.77
CA CYS A 224 7.38 2.27 5.25
C CYS A 224 6.19 1.37 5.59
N PHE A 225 5.72 0.62 4.60
CA PHE A 225 4.66 -0.39 4.75
C PHE A 225 3.45 0.18 5.53
N ASN A 226 3.08 -0.42 6.66
CA ASN A 226 2.00 0.07 7.54
C ASN A 226 2.48 1.11 8.59
N TYR A 227 3.78 1.41 8.67
CA TYR A 227 4.37 2.45 9.50
C TYR A 227 4.32 3.82 8.81
N GLN A 228 3.09 4.29 8.58
CA GLN A 228 2.79 5.56 7.91
C GLN A 228 1.71 6.33 8.68
N ASN A 229 1.71 7.65 8.56
CA ASN A 229 0.66 8.50 9.13
C ASN A 229 0.31 9.66 8.20
N PRO A 230 -0.44 9.40 7.10
CA PRO A 230 -0.79 10.44 6.13
C PRO A 230 -1.46 11.69 6.74
N LEU A 231 -2.17 11.54 7.86
CA LEU A 231 -2.75 12.66 8.62
C LEU A 231 -1.66 13.61 9.13
N THR A 232 -0.57 13.09 9.68
CA THR A 232 0.60 13.90 10.06
C THR A 232 1.12 14.68 8.86
N ASN A 233 1.31 14.02 7.72
CA ASN A 233 1.87 14.67 6.53
C ASN A 233 1.00 15.80 6.00
N ILE A 234 -0.33 15.63 5.91
CA ILE A 234 -1.21 16.70 5.45
C ILE A 234 -1.31 17.85 6.47
N GLN A 235 -1.19 17.58 7.78
CA GLN A 235 -1.27 18.61 8.83
C GLN A 235 0.03 19.36 9.07
N THR A 236 1.18 18.77 8.76
CA THR A 236 2.50 19.43 8.85
C THR A 236 2.98 19.97 7.51
N GLY A 237 2.42 19.47 6.42
CA GLY A 237 2.87 19.74 5.06
C GLY A 237 4.20 19.11 4.68
N ILE A 238 4.68 18.14 5.45
CA ILE A 238 5.89 17.37 5.14
C ILE A 238 5.52 16.29 4.11
N PRO A 239 6.06 16.34 2.88
CA PRO A 239 5.75 15.35 1.86
C PRO A 239 6.30 13.97 2.25
N ALA A 240 5.56 12.92 1.94
CA ALA A 240 5.99 11.54 2.15
C ALA A 240 6.46 10.87 0.85
N LEU A 241 7.50 10.05 0.95
CA LEU A 241 7.84 9.01 -0.01
C LEU A 241 7.70 7.65 0.69
N TRP A 242 6.61 6.96 0.38
CA TRP A 242 6.32 5.65 0.95
C TRP A 242 7.22 4.55 0.38
N LEU A 243 7.76 3.71 1.24
CA LEU A 243 8.55 2.54 0.92
C LEU A 243 7.68 1.29 1.05
N PRO A 244 7.64 0.39 0.04
CA PRO A 244 6.88 -0.83 0.16
C PRO A 244 7.35 -1.71 1.32
N PHE A 245 8.67 -1.80 1.54
CA PHE A 245 9.25 -2.52 2.67
C PHE A 245 10.63 -1.95 3.05
N ASN A 246 11.28 -2.45 4.11
CA ASN A 246 12.60 -1.94 4.55
C ASN A 246 13.79 -2.69 3.93
N THR A 247 13.62 -3.24 2.73
CA THR A 247 14.60 -4.10 2.06
C THR A 247 15.57 -3.32 1.18
N GLU A 248 16.64 -3.99 0.74
CA GLU A 248 17.69 -3.41 -0.10
C GLU A 248 17.16 -2.80 -1.41
N ASP A 249 16.10 -3.35 -2.00
CA ASP A 249 15.45 -2.79 -3.19
C ASP A 249 14.77 -1.44 -2.89
N SER A 250 14.17 -1.29 -1.71
CA SER A 250 13.58 -0.03 -1.25
C SER A 250 14.65 1.00 -0.90
N LEU A 251 15.81 0.56 -0.38
CA LEU A 251 17.01 1.40 -0.22
C LEU A 251 17.54 1.89 -1.59
N ALA A 252 17.57 1.01 -2.59
CA ALA A 252 17.98 1.36 -3.96
C ALA A 252 16.99 2.32 -4.64
N PHE A 253 15.69 2.14 -4.40
CA PHE A 253 14.64 3.07 -4.82
C PHE A 253 14.83 4.46 -4.19
N ALA A 254 15.04 4.53 -2.87
CA ALA A 254 15.30 5.78 -2.17
C ALA A 254 16.57 6.47 -2.71
N ARG A 255 17.64 5.72 -2.99
CA ARG A 255 18.87 6.24 -3.62
C ARG A 255 18.59 6.87 -4.98
N SER A 256 17.82 6.18 -5.81
CA SER A 256 17.43 6.68 -7.13
C SER A 256 16.60 7.95 -7.03
N PHE A 257 15.65 7.97 -6.08
CA PHE A 257 14.84 9.15 -5.79
C PHE A 257 15.69 10.35 -5.33
N LEU A 258 16.68 10.15 -4.47
CA LEU A 258 17.54 11.21 -3.92
C LEU A 258 18.54 11.79 -4.91
N SER A 259 18.72 11.18 -6.08
CA SER A 259 19.62 11.68 -7.12
C SER A 259 19.30 13.14 -7.48
N GLY A 260 20.30 14.01 -7.31
CA GLY A 260 20.21 15.45 -7.56
C GLY A 260 19.36 16.24 -6.56
N LYS A 261 18.93 15.65 -5.44
CA LYS A 261 18.08 16.30 -4.42
C LYS A 261 18.83 16.52 -3.12
N ARG A 262 18.50 17.62 -2.44
CA ARG A 262 18.89 17.90 -1.06
C ARG A 262 17.69 18.47 -0.33
N PHE A 263 17.62 18.17 0.95
CA PHE A 263 16.60 18.61 1.88
C PHE A 263 17.30 19.26 3.08
N GLU A 264 16.61 20.18 3.74
CA GLU A 264 17.02 20.67 5.05
C GLU A 264 16.85 19.57 6.10
N ARG A 265 15.72 18.84 6.07
CA ARG A 265 15.43 17.74 7.00
C ARG A 265 14.88 16.52 6.30
N ILE A 266 15.29 15.36 6.78
CA ILE A 266 14.82 14.05 6.33
C ILE A 266 14.32 13.28 7.55
N TYR A 267 13.09 12.81 7.50
CA TYR A 267 12.53 11.92 8.50
C TYR A 267 12.48 10.50 7.97
N LEU A 268 12.81 9.51 8.80
CA LEU A 268 12.77 8.10 8.43
C LEU A 268 11.98 7.28 9.45
N ALA A 269 10.90 6.64 9.01
CA ALA A 269 10.13 5.66 9.78
C ALA A 269 10.22 4.30 9.09
N LEU A 270 10.80 3.31 9.79
CA LEU A 270 10.95 1.94 9.30
C LEU A 270 10.05 0.99 10.11
N LEU A 271 9.49 -0.01 9.42
CA LEU A 271 8.76 -1.11 10.06
C LEU A 271 9.66 -2.03 10.90
N PRO A 272 9.40 -2.28 12.19
CA PRO A 272 9.98 -3.41 12.92
C PRO A 272 9.35 -4.72 12.42
N SER A 273 10.00 -5.42 11.48
CA SER A 273 9.46 -6.66 10.90
C SER A 273 9.64 -7.88 11.80
N PHE A 274 10.53 -7.81 12.81
CA PHE A 274 10.92 -8.92 13.71
C PHE A 274 11.52 -10.17 13.05
N ALA A 275 11.49 -10.29 11.72
CA ALA A 275 11.98 -11.48 11.03
C ALA A 275 13.49 -11.43 10.73
N GLY A 276 14.06 -10.24 10.52
CA GLY A 276 15.46 -10.09 10.12
C GLY A 276 15.78 -10.81 8.81
N SER A 277 14.99 -10.55 7.76
CA SER A 277 15.18 -11.19 6.45
C SER A 277 16.58 -10.89 5.89
N PRO A 278 17.16 -11.78 5.05
CA PRO A 278 18.51 -11.60 4.53
C PRO A 278 18.74 -10.30 3.75
N ASP A 279 17.68 -9.74 3.18
CA ASP A 279 17.66 -8.52 2.38
C ASP A 279 17.11 -7.30 3.14
N THR A 280 16.89 -7.40 4.45
CA THR A 280 16.53 -6.24 5.27
C THR A 280 17.70 -5.25 5.29
N ALA A 281 17.50 -4.04 4.79
CA ALA A 281 18.51 -2.99 4.84
C ALA A 281 18.74 -2.52 6.29
N SER A 282 20.01 -2.43 6.69
CA SER A 282 20.38 -2.03 8.05
C SER A 282 20.16 -0.53 8.28
N ILE A 283 20.01 -0.13 9.55
CA ILE A 283 19.93 1.30 9.92
C ILE A 283 21.16 2.07 9.44
N GLY A 284 22.36 1.50 9.56
CA GLY A 284 23.59 2.14 9.10
C GLY A 284 23.62 2.39 7.59
N GLU A 285 22.98 1.53 6.79
CA GLU A 285 22.85 1.74 5.34
C GLU A 285 21.87 2.86 5.01
N TRP A 286 20.76 2.95 5.75
CA TRP A 286 19.82 4.07 5.66
C TRP A 286 20.47 5.40 6.05
N GLU A 287 21.21 5.45 7.16
CA GLU A 287 21.96 6.63 7.59
C GLU A 287 23.00 7.05 6.54
N LYS A 288 23.81 6.10 6.07
CA LYS A 288 24.81 6.34 5.02
C LYS A 288 24.18 6.88 3.74
N LEU A 289 22.98 6.43 3.41
CA LEU A 289 22.25 6.92 2.25
C LEU A 289 21.68 8.33 2.48
N LEU A 290 21.02 8.58 3.61
CA LEU A 290 20.16 9.75 3.81
C LEU A 290 20.91 10.96 4.38
N SER A 291 21.84 10.78 5.31
CA SER A 291 22.57 11.88 5.96
C SER A 291 23.30 12.84 5.00
N PRO A 292 23.86 12.39 3.86
CA PRO A 292 24.44 13.31 2.87
C PRO A 292 23.42 14.26 2.23
N HIS A 293 22.13 13.92 2.25
CA HIS A 293 21.05 14.65 1.58
C HIS A 293 20.26 15.59 2.49
N GLY A 294 20.43 15.55 3.81
CA GLY A 294 19.77 16.45 4.77
C GLY A 294 19.97 16.04 6.22
N ASP A 295 19.46 16.85 7.15
CA ASP A 295 19.48 16.54 8.59
C ASP A 295 18.54 15.36 8.89
N LEU A 296 19.09 14.19 9.20
CA LEU A 296 18.36 12.94 9.33
C LEU A 296 17.80 12.78 10.76
N THR A 297 16.49 12.57 10.86
CA THR A 297 15.80 12.14 12.07
C THR A 297 15.15 10.78 11.83
N ILE A 298 15.70 9.72 12.45
CA ILE A 298 15.04 8.42 12.52
C ILE A 298 13.94 8.53 13.57
N ILE A 299 12.71 8.22 13.18
CA ILE A 299 11.56 8.28 14.06
C ILE A 299 11.29 6.89 14.63
N ASP A 300 11.27 6.82 15.97
CA ASP A 300 10.60 5.80 16.77
C ASP A 300 11.18 4.38 16.82
N VAL A 301 12.14 4.07 15.96
CA VAL A 301 12.91 2.82 15.99
C VAL A 301 14.19 3.00 16.81
N ASP A 302 14.48 2.05 17.69
CA ASP A 302 15.78 1.91 18.36
C ASP A 302 16.78 1.18 17.43
N PRO A 303 17.86 1.85 16.97
CA PRO A 303 18.84 1.25 16.08
C PRO A 303 19.52 -0.02 16.62
N HIS A 304 19.58 -0.19 17.94
CA HIS A 304 20.23 -1.34 18.56
C HIS A 304 19.36 -2.60 18.59
N THR A 305 18.04 -2.45 18.46
CA THR A 305 17.09 -3.57 18.51
C THR A 305 16.36 -3.80 17.19
N PHE A 306 16.51 -2.89 16.22
CA PHE A 306 16.02 -3.08 14.85
C PHE A 306 16.58 -4.37 14.22
N PRO A 307 15.77 -5.17 13.49
CA PRO A 307 14.35 -4.95 13.13
C PRO A 307 13.34 -5.51 14.15
N ALA A 308 13.79 -5.93 15.34
CA ALA A 308 12.98 -6.60 16.35
C ALA A 308 12.66 -5.69 17.56
N ASP A 309 12.39 -4.41 17.31
CA ASP A 309 12.10 -3.42 18.34
C ASP A 309 10.62 -3.48 18.77
N PRO A 310 10.30 -4.03 19.96
CA PRO A 310 8.91 -4.24 20.39
C PRO A 310 8.20 -2.95 20.80
N LEU A 311 8.94 -1.87 21.06
CA LEU A 311 8.39 -0.60 21.53
C LEU A 311 8.18 0.42 20.40
N ALA A 312 8.74 0.15 19.22
CA ALA A 312 8.60 1.00 18.03
C ALA A 312 7.14 1.37 17.69
N PRO A 313 6.12 0.47 17.78
CA PRO A 313 4.74 0.86 17.44
C PRO A 313 4.18 1.97 18.35
N PHE A 314 4.53 1.93 19.64
CA PHE A 314 4.05 2.92 20.61
C PHE A 314 4.78 4.25 20.44
N ARG A 315 6.10 4.20 20.27
CA ARG A 315 6.89 5.39 19.96
C ARG A 315 6.42 6.01 18.64
N PHE A 316 6.06 5.21 17.64
CA PHE A 316 5.57 5.68 16.34
C PHE A 316 4.40 6.66 16.46
N VAL A 317 3.42 6.26 17.28
CA VAL A 317 2.23 7.10 17.52
C VAL A 317 2.62 8.40 18.23
N ASP A 318 3.49 8.33 19.23
CA ASP A 318 3.95 9.49 20.00
C ASP A 318 4.83 10.43 19.18
N GLY A 319 5.74 9.90 18.36
CA GLY A 319 6.60 10.65 17.45
C GLY A 319 5.80 11.40 16.41
N MET A 320 4.84 10.72 15.77
CA MET A 320 3.93 11.35 14.81
C MET A 320 3.08 12.45 15.46
N LYS A 321 2.60 12.24 16.69
CA LYS A 321 1.85 13.26 17.44
C LYS A 321 2.71 14.49 17.74
N ARG A 322 3.93 14.29 18.25
CA ARG A 322 4.87 15.37 18.55
C ARG A 322 5.21 16.18 17.30
N LEU A 323 5.47 15.50 16.18
CA LEU A 323 5.76 16.17 14.91
C LEU A 323 4.60 17.05 14.45
N ARG A 324 3.35 16.59 14.63
CA ARG A 324 2.17 17.42 14.35
C ARG A 324 2.08 18.64 15.25
N GLU A 325 2.37 18.51 16.54
CA GLU A 325 2.34 19.62 17.50
C GLU A 325 3.40 20.68 17.18
N GLU A 326 4.62 20.24 16.85
CA GLU A 326 5.76 21.12 16.55
C GLU A 326 5.65 21.81 15.18
N ARG A 327 5.09 21.11 14.19
CA ARG A 327 5.11 21.52 12.78
C ARG A 327 3.72 21.81 12.23
N HIS A 328 2.74 22.04 13.11
CA HIS A 328 1.35 22.23 12.71
C HIS A 328 1.18 23.37 11.71
N ARG A 329 0.38 23.13 10.66
CA ARG A 329 -0.12 24.16 9.75
C ARG A 329 -1.56 24.51 10.12
N SER A 330 -1.89 25.80 10.05
CA SER A 330 -3.26 26.29 10.26
C SER A 330 -4.28 25.71 9.28
N THR A 331 -3.83 25.22 8.12
CA THR A 331 -4.66 24.53 7.14
C THR A 331 -3.93 23.29 6.63
N SER A 332 -4.63 22.16 6.62
CA SER A 332 -4.13 20.93 6.03
C SER A 332 -3.94 21.09 4.52
N ILE A 333 -2.96 20.36 3.99
CA ILE A 333 -2.72 20.31 2.55
C ILE A 333 -3.79 19.45 1.89
N GLU A 334 -4.33 19.96 0.79
CA GLU A 334 -5.36 19.30 0.00
C GLU A 334 -4.99 19.35 -1.49
N LEU A 335 -5.23 18.24 -2.19
CA LEU A 335 -5.01 18.09 -3.63
C LEU A 335 -6.36 18.13 -4.36
N SER A 336 -6.46 18.94 -5.41
CA SER A 336 -7.64 18.90 -6.28
C SER A 336 -7.59 17.74 -7.28
N LEU A 337 -8.76 17.23 -7.67
CA LEU A 337 -8.86 16.21 -8.74
C LEU A 337 -8.29 16.68 -10.08
N ALA A 338 -8.40 17.98 -10.39
CA ALA A 338 -7.82 18.56 -11.61
C ALA A 338 -6.29 18.52 -11.56
N THR A 339 -5.70 18.82 -10.39
CA THR A 339 -4.26 18.71 -10.17
C THR A 339 -3.79 17.26 -10.29
N LEU A 340 -4.54 16.30 -9.72
CA LEU A 340 -4.23 14.88 -9.87
C LEU A 340 -4.25 14.45 -11.35
N ALA A 341 -5.29 14.81 -12.09
CA ALA A 341 -5.39 14.48 -13.52
C ALA A 341 -4.21 15.05 -14.33
N ALA A 342 -3.79 16.28 -14.04
CA ALA A 342 -2.63 16.90 -14.68
C ALA A 342 -1.31 16.19 -14.35
N LEU A 343 -1.15 15.63 -13.15
CA LEU A 343 0.04 14.86 -12.76
C LEU A 343 0.14 13.50 -13.47
N LEU A 344 -0.99 12.92 -13.85
CA LEU A 344 -1.06 11.66 -14.61
C LEU A 344 -0.85 11.89 -16.11
N HIS A 345 -1.27 13.05 -16.61
CA HIS A 345 -1.16 13.43 -18.03
C HIS A 345 -0.50 14.81 -18.19
N PRO A 346 0.82 14.92 -17.99
CA PRO A 346 1.53 16.22 -18.00
C PRO A 346 1.47 16.98 -19.34
N ASN A 347 0.98 16.35 -20.41
CA ASN A 347 0.87 16.93 -21.76
C ASN A 347 -0.57 17.27 -22.18
N GLN A 348 -1.58 17.13 -21.32
CA GLN A 348 -2.96 17.57 -21.62
C GLN A 348 -3.19 19.00 -21.12
N PRO A 349 -3.70 19.93 -21.96
CA PRO A 349 -4.04 21.27 -21.51
C PRO A 349 -5.15 21.18 -20.42
N PRO A 350 -5.13 22.07 -19.41
CA PRO A 350 -6.15 22.06 -18.38
C PRO A 350 -7.54 22.21 -19.01
N ALA A 351 -8.52 21.44 -18.50
CA ALA A 351 -9.90 21.56 -18.93
C ALA A 351 -10.38 23.01 -18.74
N PRO A 352 -11.14 23.58 -19.69
CA PRO A 352 -11.61 24.95 -19.58
C PRO A 352 -12.46 25.10 -18.32
N SER A 353 -12.08 26.03 -17.45
CA SER A 353 -12.85 26.40 -16.27
C SER A 353 -14.23 26.87 -16.70
N ALA A 354 -15.29 26.25 -16.18
CA ALA A 354 -16.65 26.72 -16.38
C ALA A 354 -16.77 28.20 -15.92
N PRO A 355 -17.49 29.05 -16.67
CA PRO A 355 -17.71 30.44 -16.25
C PRO A 355 -18.48 30.45 -14.94
N ARG A 356 -17.94 31.15 -13.94
CA ARG A 356 -18.66 31.39 -12.68
C ARG A 356 -19.88 32.30 -12.96
N PRO A 357 -21.05 32.02 -12.37
CA PRO A 357 -22.22 32.89 -12.45
C PRO A 357 -21.99 34.24 -11.78
#